data_AF-A0A380EKB9-F1
#
_entry.id   AF-A0A380EKB9-F1
#
_cell.length_a   1.000
_cell.length_b   1.000
_cell.length_c   1.000
_cell.angle_alpha   90.00
_cell.angle_beta   90.00
_cell.angle_gamma   90.00
#
_symmetry.space_group_name_H-M   'P 1'
#
loop_
_entity.id
_entity.type
_entity.pdbx_description
1 polymer ?
#
loop_
_entity_poly.entity_id
_entity_poly.type
_entity_poly.pdbx_seq_one_letter_code
_entity_poly.pdbx_strand_id
1 'polypeptide(L)'
;MLPKKDGIDVCKTVRTNKNLVPILMLTAKNDEFDRVLGLELGADDYMTKPFSPREVVARVKAILRRSQFVKEVEEIDDDITIGSIRIRPDYFEVYKHNELLELTPKELNSCFI
;
A
#
# COMPACT_ATOMS: atom_id res chain seq x y z
N MET A 1 8.66 24.86 -4.51
CA MET A 1 9.76 24.02 -5.01
C MET A 1 10.64 23.62 -3.84
N LEU A 2 11.08 22.37 -3.77
CA LEU A 2 12.07 21.98 -2.76
C LEU A 2 13.43 22.53 -3.18
N PRO A 3 14.35 22.80 -2.24
CA PRO A 3 15.72 23.11 -2.61
C PRO A 3 16.29 21.93 -3.41
N LYS A 4 16.81 22.21 -4.61
CA LYS A 4 17.49 21.29 -5.55
C LYS A 4 16.63 20.38 -6.44
N LYS A 5 15.38 20.06 -6.08
CA LYS A 5 14.49 19.19 -6.89
C LYS A 5 13.04 19.65 -6.83
N ASP A 6 12.25 19.37 -7.87
CA ASP A 6 10.81 19.54 -7.78
C ASP A 6 10.17 18.39 -6.99
N GLY A 7 9.15 18.69 -6.19
CA GLY A 7 8.39 17.68 -5.45
C GLY A 7 7.69 16.69 -6.37
N ILE A 8 7.32 17.14 -7.58
CA ILE A 8 6.76 16.30 -8.63
C ILE A 8 7.78 15.26 -9.11
N ASP A 9 9.01 15.66 -9.38
CA ASP A 9 10.07 14.75 -9.82
C ASP A 9 10.44 13.74 -8.75
N VAL A 10 10.40 14.16 -7.47
CA VAL A 10 10.58 13.27 -6.32
C VAL A 10 9.46 12.21 -6.30
N CYS A 11 8.20 12.63 -6.43
CA CYS A 11 7.06 11.71 -6.45
C CYS A 11 7.18 10.68 -7.59
N LYS A 12 7.47 11.15 -8.81
CA LYS A 12 7.72 10.28 -9.96
C LYS A 12 8.81 9.24 -9.66
N THR A 13 9.95 9.69 -9.15
CA THR A 13 11.09 8.81 -8.82
C THR A 13 10.71 7.74 -7.80
N VAL A 14 9.99 8.12 -6.73
CA VAL A 14 9.53 7.17 -5.70
C VAL A 14 8.64 6.09 -6.33
N ARG A 15 7.70 6.48 -7.19
CA ARG A 15 6.78 5.55 -7.87
C ARG A 15 7.47 4.68 -8.92
N THR A 16 8.42 5.22 -9.68
CA THR A 16 9.23 4.44 -10.64
C THR A 16 10.00 3.33 -9.94
N ASN A 17 10.45 3.55 -8.69
CA ASN A 17 11.11 2.54 -7.87
C ASN A 17 10.12 1.53 -7.23
N LYS A 18 8.85 1.50 -7.66
CA LYS A 18 7.77 0.67 -7.12
C LYS A 18 7.55 0.83 -5.61
N ASN A 19 7.94 1.97 -5.04
CA ASN A 19 7.72 2.26 -3.64
C ASN A 19 6.31 2.81 -3.44
N LEU A 20 5.49 2.12 -2.65
CA LEU A 20 4.10 2.46 -2.34
C LEU A 20 3.95 3.28 -1.05
N VAL A 21 5.05 3.83 -0.51
CA VAL A 21 4.99 4.73 0.64
C VAL A 21 3.99 5.86 0.35
N PRO A 22 3.09 6.20 1.28
CA PRO A 22 2.10 7.22 1.00
C PRO A 22 2.71 8.62 0.92
N ILE A 23 2.27 9.43 -0.04
CA ILE A 23 2.81 10.75 -0.36
C ILE A 23 1.69 11.80 -0.23
N LEU A 24 1.83 12.70 0.73
CA LEU A 24 1.06 13.94 0.83
C LEU A 24 1.89 15.10 0.30
N MET A 25 1.46 15.73 -0.80
CA MET A 25 2.14 16.90 -1.35
C MET A 25 1.68 18.19 -0.68
N LEU A 26 2.62 19.03 -0.24
CA LEU A 26 2.36 20.35 0.33
C LEU A 26 2.92 21.45 -0.56
N THR A 27 2.06 22.31 -1.10
CA THR A 27 2.46 23.33 -2.08
C THR A 27 2.01 24.73 -1.72
N ALA A 28 2.62 25.75 -2.32
CA ALA A 28 2.07 27.12 -2.36
C ALA A 28 1.36 27.42 -3.69
N LYS A 29 1.41 26.48 -4.65
CA LYS A 29 0.73 26.61 -5.94
C LYS A 29 -0.74 26.22 -5.75
N ASN A 30 -1.64 27.15 -5.98
CA ASN A 30 -3.08 26.92 -5.82
C ASN A 30 -3.78 26.64 -7.16
N ASP A 31 -3.01 26.39 -8.22
CA ASP A 31 -3.56 26.01 -9.51
C ASP A 31 -4.14 24.60 -9.45
N GLU A 32 -5.36 24.44 -9.95
CA GLU A 32 -6.01 23.15 -10.07
C GLU A 32 -5.17 22.19 -10.92
N PHE A 33 -4.51 22.71 -11.96
CA PHE A 33 -3.66 21.91 -12.83
C PHE A 33 -2.52 21.22 -12.06
N ASP A 34 -1.81 21.96 -11.20
CA ASP A 34 -0.72 21.40 -10.40
C ASP A 34 -1.21 20.32 -9.41
N ARG A 35 -2.44 20.48 -8.90
CA ARG A 35 -3.07 19.50 -8.00
C ARG A 35 -3.41 18.21 -8.74
N VAL A 36 -4.08 18.31 -9.88
CA VAL A 36 -4.46 17.16 -10.72
C VAL A 36 -3.21 16.41 -11.18
N LEU A 37 -2.22 17.15 -11.69
CA LEU A 37 -0.95 16.57 -12.12
C LEU A 37 -0.24 15.82 -10.99
N GLY A 38 -0.22 16.36 -9.77
CA GLY A 38 0.39 15.69 -8.62
C GLY A 38 -0.27 14.35 -8.27
N LEU A 39 -1.61 14.29 -8.35
CA LEU A 39 -2.39 13.08 -8.09
C LEU A 39 -2.18 12.03 -9.19
N GLU A 40 -2.22 12.43 -10.47
CA GLU A 40 -1.98 11.51 -11.60
C GLU A 40 -0.57 10.89 -11.57
N LEU A 41 0.40 11.62 -11.03
CA LEU A 41 1.78 11.16 -10.87
C LEU A 41 2.02 10.33 -9.61
N GLY A 42 0.95 10.00 -8.87
CA GLY A 42 0.96 9.03 -7.78
C GLY A 42 1.03 9.61 -6.38
N ALA A 43 0.71 10.88 -6.16
CA ALA A 43 0.44 11.39 -4.82
C ALA A 43 -0.87 10.81 -4.27
N ASP A 44 -0.92 10.55 -2.96
CA ASP A 44 -2.10 10.03 -2.28
C ASP A 44 -3.08 11.12 -1.82
N ASP A 45 -2.56 12.35 -1.68
CA ASP A 45 -3.30 13.57 -1.39
C ASP A 45 -2.43 14.80 -1.69
N TYR A 46 -3.07 15.96 -1.80
CA TYR A 46 -2.46 17.22 -2.16
C TYR A 46 -3.08 18.36 -1.35
N MET A 47 -2.25 19.20 -0.72
CA MET A 47 -2.72 20.27 0.15
C MET A 47 -1.96 21.58 -0.09
N THR A 48 -2.71 22.67 -0.20
CA THR A 48 -2.18 24.01 -0.42
C THR A 48 -1.82 24.71 0.88
N LYS A 49 -0.87 25.63 0.81
CA LYS A 49 -0.46 26.52 1.90
C LYS A 49 -1.21 27.86 1.76
N PRO A 50 -1.57 28.51 2.89
CA PRO A 50 -1.37 28.08 4.27
C PRO A 50 -2.38 27.00 4.70
N PHE A 51 -1.96 26.11 5.60
CA PHE A 51 -2.79 25.02 6.12
C PHE A 51 -2.85 25.03 7.65
N SER A 52 -3.91 24.44 8.20
CA SER A 52 -4.00 24.18 9.64
C SER A 52 -3.20 22.92 10.01
N PRO A 53 -2.40 22.93 11.10
CA PRO A 53 -1.75 21.71 11.59
C PRO A 53 -2.73 20.56 11.84
N ARG A 54 -3.96 20.88 12.28
CA ARG A 54 -5.02 19.87 12.49
C ARG A 54 -5.47 19.24 11.18
N GLU A 55 -5.50 20.01 10.09
CA GLU A 55 -5.85 19.50 8.76
C GLU A 55 -4.79 18.53 8.25
N VAL A 56 -3.51 18.88 8.37
CA VAL A 56 -2.38 17.99 8.02
C VAL A 56 -2.52 16.66 8.76
N VAL A 57 -2.72 16.71 10.08
CA VAL A 57 -2.84 15.51 10.92
C VAL A 57 -4.03 14.66 10.49
N ALA A 58 -5.18 15.27 10.20
CA ALA A 58 -6.36 14.54 9.74
C ALA A 58 -6.13 13.83 8.40
N ARG A 59 -5.49 14.51 7.44
CA ARG A 59 -5.15 13.93 6.12
C ARG A 59 -4.14 12.81 6.24
N VAL A 60 -3.07 13.00 7.01
CA VAL A 60 -2.08 11.95 7.27
C VAL A 60 -2.74 10.71 7.88
N LYS A 61 -3.61 10.88 8.88
CA LYS A 61 -4.38 9.76 9.46
C LYS A 61 -5.26 9.05 8.42
N ALA A 62 -5.93 9.81 7.54
CA ALA A 62 -6.78 9.24 6.51
C ALA A 62 -5.99 8.47 5.43
N ILE A 63 -4.81 8.97 5.05
CA ILE A 63 -3.89 8.30 4.13
C ILE A 63 -3.38 7.00 4.74
N LEU A 64 -2.83 7.07 5.97
CA LEU A 64 -2.28 5.90 6.65
C LEU A 64 -3.33 4.82 6.88
N ARG A 65 -4.57 5.19 7.23
CA ARG A 65 -5.67 4.23 7.37
C ARG A 65 -5.92 3.49 6.05
N ARG A 66 -5.92 4.18 4.90
CA ARG A 66 -6.06 3.53 3.58
C ARG A 66 -4.90 2.58 3.29
N SER A 67 -3.69 2.95 3.65
CA SER A 67 -2.51 2.08 3.48
C SER A 67 -2.51 0.89 4.43
N GLN A 68 -3.02 1.05 5.65
CA GLN A 68 -3.23 -0.05 6.59
C GLN A 68 -4.34 -0.98 6.11
N PHE A 69 -5.43 -0.49 5.52
CA PHE A 69 -6.41 -1.37 4.89
C PHE A 69 -5.81 -2.18 3.74
N VAL A 70 -4.91 -1.62 2.94
CA VAL A 70 -4.18 -2.40 1.91
C VAL A 70 -3.29 -3.45 2.58
N LYS A 71 -2.61 -3.08 3.67
CA LYS A 71 -1.75 -3.99 4.43
C LYS A 71 -2.53 -5.08 5.17
N GLU A 72 -3.69 -4.77 5.74
CA GLU A 72 -4.61 -5.71 6.40
C GLU A 72 -5.32 -6.59 5.36
N VAL A 73 -5.65 -6.10 4.17
CA VAL A 73 -6.14 -6.96 3.08
C VAL A 73 -5.04 -7.89 2.54
N GLU A 74 -3.77 -7.50 2.67
CA GLU A 74 -2.60 -8.36 2.39
C GLU A 74 -2.17 -9.23 3.62
N GLU A 75 -2.53 -8.85 4.86
CA GLU A 75 -2.15 -9.49 6.13
C GLU A 75 -3.31 -10.25 6.82
N ILE A 76 -4.54 -10.20 6.31
CA ILE A 76 -5.54 -11.25 6.55
C ILE A 76 -5.13 -12.43 5.67
N ASP A 77 -3.99 -13.00 6.03
CA ASP A 77 -3.57 -14.32 5.62
C ASP A 77 -3.70 -15.11 6.93
N ASP A 78 -4.82 -15.81 7.13
CA ASP A 78 -4.96 -16.85 8.17
C ASP A 78 -4.07 -18.07 7.84
N ASP A 79 -2.87 -17.80 7.29
CA ASP A 79 -1.91 -18.74 6.80
C ASP A 79 -1.31 -19.50 7.98
N ILE A 80 -1.63 -20.79 8.06
CA ILE A 80 -1.10 -21.69 9.08
C ILE A 80 0.28 -22.15 8.61
N THR A 81 1.34 -21.71 9.31
CA THR A 81 2.72 -22.13 9.00
C THR A 81 3.21 -23.17 9.99
N ILE A 82 3.58 -24.36 9.49
CA ILE A 82 4.13 -25.46 10.27
C ILE A 82 5.43 -25.93 9.61
N GLY A 83 6.57 -25.54 10.18
CA GLY A 83 7.88 -25.86 9.62
C GLY A 83 8.05 -25.29 8.21
N SER A 84 8.28 -26.16 7.22
CA SER A 84 8.40 -25.78 5.80
C SER A 84 7.06 -25.72 5.06
N ILE A 85 5.95 -25.99 5.76
CA ILE A 85 4.60 -26.05 5.17
C ILE A 85 3.86 -24.77 5.50
N ARG A 86 3.21 -24.19 4.49
CA ARG A 86 2.32 -23.03 4.61
C ARG A 86 0.97 -23.40 4.04
N ILE A 87 -0.07 -23.30 4.85
CA ILE A 87 -1.44 -23.68 4.49
C ILE A 87 -2.25 -22.38 4.45
N ARG A 88 -2.97 -22.15 3.35
CA ARG A 88 -3.82 -20.96 3.15
C ARG A 88 -5.29 -21.37 3.13
N PRO A 89 -6.01 -21.35 4.27
CA PRO A 89 -7.40 -21.85 4.37
C PRO A 89 -8.37 -21.18 3.43
N ASP A 90 -8.24 -19.86 3.29
CA ASP A 90 -9.14 -19.07 2.45
C ASP A 90 -8.95 -19.36 0.95
N TYR A 91 -7.80 -19.89 0.57
CA TYR A 91 -7.42 -20.16 -0.82
C TYR A 91 -7.46 -21.64 -1.16
N PHE A 92 -7.66 -22.54 -0.18
CA PHE A 92 -7.54 -23.98 -0.36
C PHE A 92 -6.18 -24.38 -0.98
N GLU A 93 -5.11 -23.69 -0.56
CA GLU A 93 -3.76 -23.90 -1.07
C GLU A 93 -2.85 -24.41 0.05
N VAL A 94 -1.95 -25.34 -0.29
CA VAL A 94 -0.89 -25.81 0.61
C VAL A 94 0.43 -25.74 -0.12
N TYR A 95 1.42 -25.11 0.50
CA TYR A 95 2.77 -24.96 -0.02
C TYR A 95 3.77 -25.72 0.84
N LYS A 96 4.81 -26.27 0.22
CA LYS A 96 6.00 -26.80 0.91
C LYS A 96 7.25 -26.17 0.31
N HIS A 97 8.10 -25.54 1.14
CA HIS A 97 9.25 -24.76 0.67
C HIS A 97 8.87 -23.72 -0.39
N ASN A 98 7.67 -23.12 -0.26
CA ASN A 98 7.12 -22.16 -1.21
C ASN A 98 6.69 -22.72 -2.58
N GLU A 99 6.69 -24.04 -2.78
CA GLU A 99 6.10 -24.68 -3.96
C GLU A 99 4.68 -25.16 -3.65
N LEU A 100 3.73 -24.89 -4.55
CA LEU A 100 2.34 -25.34 -4.41
C LEU A 100 2.27 -26.86 -4.51
N LEU A 101 1.63 -27.50 -3.54
CA LEU A 101 1.37 -28.94 -3.56
C LEU A 101 0.06 -29.22 -4.30
N GLU A 102 0.12 -30.10 -5.29
CA GLU A 102 -1.09 -30.71 -5.87
C GLU A 102 -1.62 -31.78 -4.90
N LEU A 103 -2.71 -31.46 -4.20
CA LEU A 103 -3.38 -32.37 -3.28
C LEU A 103 -4.74 -32.77 -3.84
N THR A 104 -5.16 -34.01 -3.54
CA THR A 104 -6.55 -34.40 -3.81
C THR A 104 -7.50 -33.66 -2.86
N PRO A 105 -8.79 -33.47 -3.22
CA PRO A 105 -9.75 -32.77 -2.35
C PRO A 105 -9.86 -33.35 -0.94
N LYS A 106 -9.65 -34.66 -0.79
CA LYS A 106 -9.72 -35.35 0.51
C LYS A 106 -8.51 -35.06 1.39
N GLU A 107 -7.31 -35.03 0.80
CA GLU A 107 -6.07 -34.68 1.50
C GLU A 107 -6.08 -33.21 1.91
N LEU A 108 -6.52 -32.36 0.99
CA LEU A 108 -6.66 -30.92 1.21
C LEU A 108 -7.62 -30.63 2.38
N ASN A 109 -8.80 -31.24 2.39
CA ASN A 109 -9.75 -31.11 3.52
C ASN A 109 -9.17 -31.57 4.87
N SER A 110 -8.26 -32.55 4.87
CA SER A 110 -7.65 -33.05 6.11
C SER A 110 -6.64 -32.07 6.71
N CYS A 111 -6.16 -31.08 5.94
CA CYS A 111 -5.26 -30.03 6.42
C CYS A 111 -5.98 -28.88 7.16
N PHE A 112 -7.32 -28.82 7.11
CA PHE A 112 -8.13 -27.71 7.59
C PHE A 112 -9.04 -28.04 8.78
N ILE A 113 -8.87 -29.22 9.41
CA ILE A 113 -9.69 -29.72 10.54
C ILE A 113 -8.86 -29.76 11.83
#